data_AF-F0QXD4-F1
#
_entry.id   AF-F0QXD4-F1
#
_cell.length_a   1.000
_cell.length_b   1.000
_cell.length_c   1.000
_cell.angle_alpha   90.00
_cell.angle_beta   90.00
_cell.angle_gamma   90.00
#
_symmetry.space_group_name_H-M   'P 1'
#
loop_
_entity.id
_entity.type
_entity.pdbx_description
1 polymer ?
#
loop_
_entity_poly.entity_id
_entity_poly.type
_entity_poly.pdbx_seq_one_letter_code
_entity_poly.pdbx_strand_id
1 'polypeptide(L)'
;MSEQGSESSVLPRSIPNATAQEVAGTRVVIAVGKKKTAIAKAVIKPGIGRVRVNGVPIEIWPIEMARMRMMEPLLLAGKELMSKVDIDVNVRGGGFMGQATAVRMAIARGLAEYFQDSKLLELYMTYDPSMIKGDPRRTEPKKPGLKHARSKRQKAYR
;
A
#
# COMPACT_ATOMS: atom_id res chain seq x y z
N MET A 1 20.80 -38.49 -20.94
CA MET A 1 20.19 -37.37 -21.67
C MET A 1 19.48 -36.51 -20.65
N SER A 2 20.09 -35.37 -20.36
CA SER A 2 19.73 -34.40 -19.32
C SER A 2 18.73 -33.40 -19.86
N GLU A 3 17.47 -33.50 -19.46
CA GLU A 3 16.49 -32.44 -19.67
C GLU A 3 16.66 -31.39 -18.57
N GLN A 4 17.51 -30.41 -18.84
CA GLN A 4 17.51 -29.16 -18.08
C GLN A 4 16.33 -28.32 -18.56
N GLY A 5 15.20 -28.44 -17.87
CA GLY A 5 14.09 -27.51 -18.00
C GLY A 5 14.56 -26.13 -17.56
N SER A 6 14.73 -25.23 -18.52
CA SER A 6 14.92 -23.81 -18.26
C SER A 6 13.59 -23.25 -17.74
N GLU A 7 13.45 -23.18 -16.42
CA GLU A 7 12.43 -22.34 -15.79
C GLU A 7 12.75 -20.90 -16.16
N SER A 8 12.16 -20.45 -17.27
CA SER A 8 12.12 -19.06 -17.65
C SER A 8 11.54 -18.26 -16.49
N SER A 9 12.40 -17.55 -15.78
CA SER A 9 12.06 -16.56 -14.78
C SER A 9 11.31 -15.42 -15.47
N VAL A 10 10.02 -15.59 -15.68
CA VAL A 10 9.14 -14.49 -16.10
C VAL A 10 9.12 -13.52 -14.94
N LEU A 11 10.02 -12.53 -14.99
CA LEU A 11 10.03 -11.42 -14.04
C LEU A 11 8.59 -10.90 -13.95
N PRO A 12 7.98 -10.87 -12.75
CA PRO A 12 6.62 -10.37 -12.64
C PRO A 12 6.62 -8.94 -13.18
N ARG A 13 5.73 -8.69 -14.17
CA ARG A 13 5.47 -7.36 -14.71
C ARG A 13 5.43 -6.37 -13.55
N SER A 14 6.23 -5.30 -13.62
CA SER A 14 6.38 -4.26 -12.59
C SER A 14 5.09 -4.01 -11.81
N ILE A 15 5.16 -4.00 -10.48
CA ILE A 15 3.96 -3.83 -9.65
C ILE A 15 3.35 -2.46 -9.94
N PRO A 16 2.02 -2.35 -10.14
CA PRO A 16 1.40 -1.08 -10.50
C PRO A 16 1.62 0.00 -9.45
N ASN A 17 2.18 1.13 -9.88
CA ASN A 17 2.54 2.30 -9.04
C ASN A 17 3.71 2.08 -8.06
N ALA A 18 4.58 1.11 -8.33
CA ALA A 18 5.90 1.02 -7.73
C ALA A 18 6.96 1.29 -8.82
N THR A 19 8.00 2.04 -8.47
CA THR A 19 9.10 2.37 -9.38
C THR A 19 10.41 2.20 -8.62
N ALA A 20 11.26 1.30 -9.11
CA ALA A 20 12.63 1.18 -8.65
C ALA A 20 13.51 2.21 -9.36
N GLN A 21 14.37 2.87 -8.59
CA GLN A 21 15.40 3.79 -9.07
C GLN A 21 16.72 3.43 -8.42
N GLU A 22 17.80 3.48 -9.20
CA GLU A 22 19.15 3.42 -8.65
C GLU A 22 19.64 4.84 -8.44
N VAL A 23 19.91 5.20 -7.19
CA VAL A 23 20.46 6.52 -6.84
C VAL A 23 21.76 6.28 -6.11
N ALA A 24 22.87 6.77 -6.68
CA ALA A 24 24.22 6.64 -6.11
C ALA A 24 24.59 5.19 -5.72
N GLY A 25 24.28 4.21 -6.59
CA GLY A 25 24.58 2.79 -6.36
C GLY A 25 23.68 2.10 -5.34
N THR A 26 22.67 2.80 -4.82
CA THR A 26 21.69 2.25 -3.88
C THR A 26 20.35 2.03 -4.57
N ARG A 27 19.79 0.82 -4.43
CA ARG A 27 18.43 0.52 -4.92
C ARG A 27 17.41 1.20 -4.01
N VAL A 28 16.68 2.16 -4.55
CA VAL A 28 15.60 2.88 -3.87
C VAL A 28 14.29 2.59 -4.58
N VAL A 29 13.28 2.17 -3.84
CA VAL A 29 11.95 1.89 -4.40
C VAL A 29 10.96 2.92 -3.90
N ILE A 30 10.25 3.54 -4.83
CA ILE A 30 9.16 4.46 -4.54
C ILE A 30 7.85 3.75 -4.88
N ALA A 31 6.97 3.62 -3.89
CA ALA A 31 5.66 3.01 -4.08
C ALA A 31 4.55 3.96 -3.64
N VAL A 32 3.42 3.90 -4.36
CA VAL A 32 2.26 4.74 -4.07
C VAL A 32 1.06 3.88 -3.70
N GLY A 33 0.42 4.23 -2.58
CA GLY A 33 -0.86 3.70 -2.12
C GLY A 33 -1.93 4.78 -2.17
N LYS A 34 -3.13 4.43 -2.65
CA LYS A 34 -4.27 5.36 -2.73
C LYS A 34 -5.54 4.70 -2.21
N LYS A 35 -6.24 5.36 -1.30
CA LYS A 35 -7.56 4.95 -0.80
C LYS A 35 -8.47 6.16 -0.63
N LYS A 36 -9.60 6.19 -1.35
CA LYS A 36 -10.44 7.39 -1.46
C LYS A 36 -9.56 8.61 -1.80
N THR A 37 -9.62 9.69 -1.03
CA THR A 37 -8.79 10.88 -1.26
C THR A 37 -7.42 10.81 -0.61
N ALA A 38 -7.12 9.77 0.19
CA ALA A 38 -5.82 9.60 0.82
C ALA A 38 -4.79 9.06 -0.17
N ILE A 39 -3.61 9.69 -0.18
CA ILE A 39 -2.45 9.32 -1.00
C ILE A 39 -1.27 9.14 -0.06
N ALA A 40 -0.64 7.96 -0.12
CA ALA A 40 0.58 7.63 0.59
C ALA A 40 1.69 7.36 -0.43
N LYS A 41 2.87 7.95 -0.21
CA LYS A 41 4.09 7.70 -0.96
C LYS A 41 5.11 7.09 0.00
N ALA A 42 5.45 5.83 -0.21
CA ALA A 42 6.50 5.13 0.52
C ALA A 42 7.81 5.22 -0.26
N VAL A 43 8.89 5.52 0.44
CA VAL A 43 10.26 5.45 -0.05
C VAL A 43 10.96 4.36 0.76
N ILE A 44 11.42 3.33 0.06
CA ILE A 44 12.10 2.18 0.64
C ILE A 44 13.56 2.23 0.21
N LYS A 45 14.44 2.16 1.20
CA LYS A 45 15.89 2.18 1.05
C LYS A 45 16.50 1.03 1.88
N PRO A 46 17.68 0.51 1.54
CA PRO A 46 18.38 -0.41 2.43
C PRO A 46 18.67 0.26 3.76
N GLY A 47 18.53 -0.47 4.87
CA GLY A 47 18.62 0.08 6.21
C GLY A 47 18.49 -0.96 7.31
N ILE A 48 18.10 -0.49 8.51
CA ILE A 48 18.11 -1.26 9.77
C ILE A 48 16.69 -1.72 10.16
N GLY A 49 15.65 -1.32 9.42
CA GLY A 49 14.26 -1.68 9.72
C GLY A 49 13.42 -0.55 10.31
N ARG A 50 13.82 0.71 10.12
CA ARG A 50 13.10 1.86 10.65
C ARG A 50 11.89 2.19 9.78
N VAL A 51 10.69 2.18 10.35
CA VAL A 51 9.45 2.54 9.66
C VAL A 51 8.87 3.82 10.24
N ARG A 52 8.75 4.86 9.39
CA ARG A 52 8.25 6.18 9.77
C ARG A 52 7.10 6.60 8.86
N VAL A 53 6.08 7.20 9.44
CA VAL A 53 4.94 7.80 8.75
C VAL A 53 4.90 9.29 9.09
N ASN A 54 5.05 10.16 8.09
CA ASN A 54 5.15 11.61 8.25
C ASN A 54 6.19 12.03 9.33
N GLY A 55 7.33 11.36 9.35
CA GLY A 55 8.40 11.60 10.33
C GLY A 55 8.20 10.96 11.70
N VAL A 56 7.02 10.41 11.99
CA VAL A 56 6.70 9.75 13.26
C VAL A 56 6.88 8.23 13.14
N PRO A 57 7.56 7.56 14.10
CA PRO A 57 7.63 6.10 14.13
C PRO A 57 6.23 5.46 14.22
N ILE A 58 6.03 4.36 13.51
CA ILE A 58 4.72 3.69 13.41
C ILE A 58 4.17 3.22 14.77
N GLU A 59 5.04 2.89 15.71
CA GLU A 59 4.71 2.41 17.06
C GLU A 59 3.98 3.47 17.92
N ILE A 60 4.35 4.75 17.71
CA ILE A 60 3.87 5.90 18.48
C ILE A 60 2.58 6.48 17.87
N TRP A 61 2.06 5.88 16.80
CA TRP A 61 0.86 6.40 16.14
C TRP A 61 -0.35 6.41 17.09
N PRO A 62 -1.09 7.53 17.21
CA PRO A 62 -2.05 7.73 18.29
C PRO A 62 -3.27 6.79 18.24
N ILE A 63 -3.65 6.34 17.04
CA ILE A 63 -4.81 5.46 16.85
C ILE A 63 -4.32 4.03 16.68
N GLU A 64 -4.62 3.18 17.66
CA GLU A 64 -4.18 1.79 17.68
C GLU A 64 -4.70 0.96 16.48
N MET A 65 -5.97 1.11 16.13
CA MET A 65 -6.52 0.40 14.95
C MET A 65 -5.83 0.80 13.64
N ALA A 66 -5.44 2.08 13.51
CA ALA A 66 -4.71 2.56 12.35
C ALA A 66 -3.28 1.99 12.34
N ARG A 67 -2.63 1.95 13.50
CA ARG A 67 -1.31 1.34 13.69
C ARG A 67 -1.30 -0.13 13.27
N MET A 68 -2.24 -0.93 13.77
CA MET A 68 -2.36 -2.35 13.40
C MET A 68 -2.50 -2.52 11.88
N ARG A 69 -3.39 -1.75 11.25
CA ARG A 69 -3.58 -1.77 9.79
C ARG A 69 -2.31 -1.44 9.00
N MET A 70 -1.49 -0.50 9.48
CA MET A 70 -0.25 -0.12 8.81
C MET A 70 0.86 -1.16 9.02
N MET A 71 0.87 -1.86 10.15
CA MET A 71 1.86 -2.89 10.51
C MET A 71 1.61 -4.23 9.83
N GLU A 72 0.38 -4.55 9.43
CA GLU A 72 0.03 -5.81 8.75
C GLU A 72 1.02 -6.26 7.65
N PRO A 73 1.38 -5.43 6.64
CA PRO A 73 2.32 -5.86 5.60
C PRO A 73 3.72 -6.18 6.15
N LEU A 74 4.16 -5.51 7.22
CA LEU A 74 5.44 -5.78 7.86
C LEU A 74 5.43 -7.10 8.62
N LEU A 75 4.31 -7.38 9.30
CA LEU A 75 4.12 -8.65 10.01
C LEU A 75 4.09 -9.83 9.04
N LEU A 76 3.42 -9.67 7.90
CA LEU A 76 3.32 -10.67 6.84
C LEU A 76 4.65 -10.90 6.12
N ALA A 77 5.46 -9.86 5.91
CA ALA A 77 6.79 -9.99 5.30
C ALA A 77 7.81 -10.70 6.22
N GLY A 78 7.55 -10.74 7.52
CA GLY A 78 8.45 -11.32 8.51
C GLY A 78 9.61 -10.39 8.90
N LYS A 79 10.21 -10.68 10.07
CA LYS A 79 11.26 -9.86 10.69
C LYS A 79 12.55 -9.80 9.86
N GLU A 80 12.84 -10.85 9.10
CA GLU A 80 14.07 -10.96 8.30
C GLU A 80 14.11 -9.97 7.14
N LEU A 81 12.97 -9.75 6.47
CA LEU A 81 12.86 -8.78 5.39
C LEU A 81 12.75 -7.36 5.94
N MET A 82 12.03 -7.17 7.04
CA MET A 82 11.91 -5.88 7.70
C MET A 82 13.26 -5.32 8.13
N SER A 83 14.14 -6.14 8.71
CA SER A 83 15.43 -5.68 9.25
C SER A 83 16.43 -5.21 8.18
N LYS A 84 16.14 -5.43 6.89
CA LYS A 84 17.02 -5.08 5.76
C LYS A 84 16.70 -3.72 5.14
N VAL A 85 15.54 -3.12 5.46
CA VAL A 85 15.03 -1.94 4.75
C VAL A 85 14.49 -0.89 5.71
N ASP A 86 14.81 0.37 5.44
CA ASP A 86 14.17 1.51 6.08
C ASP A 86 13.04 2.03 5.16
N ILE A 87 11.92 2.40 5.78
CA ILE A 87 10.70 2.82 5.09
C ILE A 87 10.26 4.18 5.62
N ASP A 88 10.30 5.18 4.75
CA ASP A 88 9.78 6.52 5.01
C ASP A 88 8.50 6.74 4.20
N VAL A 89 7.36 6.96 4.87
CA VAL A 89 6.06 7.13 4.22
C VAL A 89 5.53 8.54 4.44
N ASN A 90 5.26 9.26 3.34
CA ASN A 90 4.59 10.55 3.35
C ASN A 90 3.13 10.40 2.93
N VAL A 91 2.21 10.88 3.76
CA VAL A 91 0.76 10.71 3.58
C VAL A 91 0.05 12.05 3.61
N ARG A 92 -0.87 12.24 2.65
CA ARG A 92 -1.70 13.45 2.55
C ARG A 92 -3.13 13.12 2.10
N GLY A 93 -4.07 13.98 2.48
CA GLY A 93 -5.49 13.88 2.12
C GLY A 93 -6.25 12.76 2.85
N GLY A 94 -7.56 12.71 2.65
CA GLY A 94 -8.44 11.74 3.29
C GLY A 94 -8.59 11.95 4.80
N GLY A 95 -8.92 10.87 5.51
CA GLY A 95 -8.99 10.82 6.98
C GLY A 95 -8.19 9.64 7.53
N PHE A 96 -8.05 9.56 8.86
CA PHE A 96 -7.14 8.64 9.54
C PHE A 96 -7.17 7.18 9.03
N MET A 97 -8.35 6.58 8.92
CA MET A 97 -8.46 5.17 8.48
C MET A 97 -8.18 4.98 6.99
N GLY A 98 -8.54 5.98 6.17
CA GLY A 98 -8.21 6.01 4.75
C GLY A 98 -6.71 6.14 4.51
N GLN A 99 -6.06 6.99 5.31
CA GLN A 99 -4.61 7.16 5.33
C GLN A 99 -3.91 5.88 5.75
N ALA A 100 -4.32 5.23 6.84
CA ALA A 100 -3.74 3.96 7.28
C ALA A 100 -3.82 2.87 6.21
N THR A 101 -4.95 2.77 5.51
CA THR A 101 -5.10 1.80 4.40
C THR A 101 -4.24 2.17 3.20
N ALA A 102 -4.07 3.46 2.90
CA ALA A 102 -3.18 3.91 1.83
C ALA A 102 -1.70 3.60 2.16
N VAL A 103 -1.27 3.82 3.42
CA VAL A 103 0.07 3.45 3.91
C VAL A 103 0.29 1.95 3.79
N ARG A 104 -0.66 1.14 4.27
CA ARG A 104 -0.65 -0.32 4.16
C ARG A 104 -0.38 -0.78 2.71
N MET A 105 -1.10 -0.20 1.75
CA MET A 105 -0.90 -0.50 0.33
C MET A 105 0.47 -0.06 -0.20
N ALA A 106 0.94 1.13 0.20
CA ALA A 106 2.23 1.67 -0.24
C ALA A 106 3.40 0.80 0.25
N ILE A 107 3.36 0.38 1.51
CA ILE A 107 4.38 -0.49 2.11
C ILE A 107 4.40 -1.85 1.41
N ALA A 108 3.24 -2.50 1.25
CA ALA A 108 3.18 -3.83 0.62
C ALA A 108 3.69 -3.84 -0.82
N ARG A 109 3.24 -2.87 -1.64
CA ARG A 109 3.69 -2.72 -3.02
C ARG A 109 5.18 -2.43 -3.09
N GLY A 110 5.68 -1.57 -2.21
CA GLY A 110 7.10 -1.24 -2.17
C GLY A 110 7.96 -2.43 -1.76
N LEU A 111 7.56 -3.21 -0.74
CA LEU A 111 8.30 -4.40 -0.31
C LEU A 111 8.33 -5.47 -1.39
N ALA A 112 7.19 -5.72 -2.04
CA ALA A 112 7.12 -6.69 -3.12
C ALA A 112 7.99 -6.26 -4.33
N GLU A 113 8.05 -4.97 -4.66
CA GLU A 113 8.89 -4.45 -5.75
C GLU A 113 10.38 -4.40 -5.37
N TYR A 114 10.69 -4.16 -4.09
CA TYR A 114 12.07 -4.13 -3.60
C TYR A 114 12.71 -5.51 -3.60
N PHE A 115 12.02 -6.51 -3.03
CA PHE A 115 12.54 -7.87 -2.93
C PHE A 115 12.32 -8.70 -4.20
N GLN A 116 11.36 -8.33 -5.06
CA GLN A 116 10.98 -9.09 -6.26
C GLN A 116 10.66 -10.56 -5.98
N ASP A 117 10.21 -10.85 -4.75
CA ASP A 117 9.86 -12.20 -4.32
C ASP A 117 8.40 -12.52 -4.69
N SER A 118 8.22 -13.53 -5.53
CA SER A 118 6.92 -14.00 -5.98
C SER A 118 6.09 -14.57 -4.82
N LYS A 119 6.73 -15.20 -3.84
CA LYS A 119 6.04 -15.78 -2.66
C LYS A 119 5.43 -14.68 -1.80
N LEU A 120 6.15 -13.57 -1.61
CA LEU A 120 5.66 -12.43 -0.84
C LEU A 120 4.44 -11.79 -1.52
N LEU A 121 4.47 -11.68 -2.84
CA LEU A 121 3.35 -11.15 -3.63
C LEU A 121 2.13 -12.06 -3.54
N GLU A 122 2.30 -13.37 -3.67
CA GLU A 122 1.22 -14.36 -3.53
C GLU A 122 0.62 -14.36 -2.12
N LEU A 123 1.46 -14.24 -1.08
CA LEU A 123 1.04 -14.15 0.31
C LEU A 123 0.19 -12.89 0.54
N TYR A 124 0.60 -11.74 0.04
CA TYR A 124 -0.21 -10.52 0.11
C TYR A 124 -1.53 -10.65 -0.65
N MET A 125 -1.52 -11.27 -1.83
CA MET A 125 -2.74 -11.49 -2.61
C MET A 125 -3.71 -12.44 -1.92
N THR A 126 -3.21 -13.48 -1.26
CA THR A 126 -4.02 -14.49 -0.56
C THR A 126 -4.63 -13.90 0.71
N TYR A 127 -3.86 -13.10 1.46
CA TYR A 127 -4.34 -12.47 2.69
C TYR A 127 -5.36 -11.36 2.41
N ASP A 128 -5.01 -10.40 1.54
CA ASP A 128 -5.91 -9.33 1.14
C ASP A 128 -5.54 -8.79 -0.25
N PRO A 129 -6.31 -9.15 -1.30
CA PRO A 129 -6.06 -8.68 -2.66
C PRO A 129 -6.06 -7.16 -2.79
N SER A 130 -6.76 -6.43 -1.91
CA SER A 130 -6.84 -4.97 -1.96
C SER A 130 -5.53 -4.29 -1.60
N MET A 131 -4.60 -4.99 -0.93
CA MET A 131 -3.27 -4.51 -0.58
C MET A 131 -2.44 -4.22 -1.84
N ILE A 132 -2.52 -5.12 -2.84
CA ILE A 132 -1.84 -4.98 -4.13
C ILE A 132 -2.73 -4.29 -5.17
N LYS A 133 -3.96 -4.79 -5.39
CA LYS A 133 -4.87 -4.29 -6.45
C LYS A 133 -5.42 -2.90 -6.14
N GLY A 134 -5.62 -2.59 -4.87
CA GLY A 134 -6.28 -1.35 -4.41
C GLY A 134 -7.80 -1.38 -4.55
N ASP A 135 -8.42 -0.28 -4.13
CA ASP A 135 -9.88 -0.12 -4.13
C ASP A 135 -10.26 1.18 -4.86
N PRO A 136 -10.91 1.09 -6.04
CA PRO A 136 -11.21 2.25 -6.87
C PRO A 136 -12.40 3.08 -6.36
N ARG A 137 -13.15 2.61 -5.34
CA ARG A 137 -14.39 3.28 -4.91
C ARG A 137 -14.18 4.76 -4.53
N ARG A 138 -15.12 5.59 -4.97
CA ARG A 138 -15.23 7.02 -4.66
C ARG A 138 -16.68 7.38 -4.35
N THR A 139 -16.88 8.46 -3.60
CA THR A 139 -18.22 8.96 -3.29
C THR A 139 -18.88 9.46 -4.57
N GLU A 140 -20.08 8.99 -4.86
CA GLU A 140 -20.88 9.47 -5.99
C GLU A 140 -21.22 10.95 -5.78
N PRO A 141 -21.10 11.81 -6.81
CA PRO A 141 -21.47 13.22 -6.69
C PRO A 141 -22.95 13.40 -6.40
N LYS A 142 -23.30 14.51 -5.74
CA LYS A 142 -24.69 14.87 -5.46
C LYS A 142 -25.39 15.29 -6.76
N LYS A 143 -26.56 14.69 -7.03
CA LYS A 143 -27.42 15.08 -8.17
C LYS A 143 -28.38 16.22 -7.76
N PRO A 144 -28.78 17.09 -8.69
CA PRO A 144 -29.72 18.18 -8.38
C PRO A 144 -31.05 17.63 -7.86
N GLY A 145 -31.68 18.37 -6.94
CA GLY A 145 -32.97 17.99 -6.33
C GLY A 145 -32.92 16.87 -5.28
N LEU A 146 -31.76 16.28 -5.01
CA LEU A 146 -31.58 15.26 -3.97
C LEU A 146 -30.94 15.83 -2.70
N LYS A 147 -31.18 15.19 -1.54
CA LYS A 147 -30.52 15.55 -0.27
C LYS A 147 -29.04 15.11 -0.26
N HIS A 148 -28.78 13.89 -0.74
CA HIS A 148 -27.46 13.29 -0.94
C HIS A 148 -27.36 12.69 -2.35
N ALA A 149 -26.32 11.88 -2.66
CA ALA A 149 -26.14 11.28 -3.99
C ALA A 149 -27.37 10.52 -4.53
N ARG A 150 -28.10 9.80 -3.67
CA ARG A 150 -29.30 9.03 -4.04
C ARG A 150 -30.54 9.27 -3.17
N SER A 151 -30.38 9.95 -2.03
CA SER A 151 -31.46 10.19 -1.07
C SER A 151 -32.43 11.23 -1.60
N LYS A 152 -33.67 10.81 -1.86
CA LYS A 152 -34.78 11.66 -2.27
C LYS A 152 -35.42 12.33 -1.05
N ARG A 153 -35.94 13.53 -1.23
CA ARG A 153 -36.80 14.17 -0.22
C ARG A 153 -38.13 13.40 -0.14
N GLN A 154 -38.71 13.29 1.06
CA GLN A 154 -40.05 12.73 1.26
C GLN A 154 -41.06 13.49 0.40
N LYS A 155 -41.89 12.78 -0.36
CA LYS A 155 -42.99 13.37 -1.14
C LYS A 155 -44.22 13.48 -0.24
N ALA A 156 -44.91 14.63 -0.29
CA ALA A 156 -46.24 14.80 0.26
C ALA A 156 -47.23 14.84 -0.92
N TYR A 157 -48.31 14.07 -0.83
CA TYR A 157 -49.41 14.07 -1.79
C TYR A 157 -50.59 14.86 -1.19
N ARG A 158 -51.45 15.40 -2.06
CA ARG A 158 -52.71 16.07 -1.68
C ARG A 158 -53.87 15.13 -1.93
#